data_AF-A0A2P8DST0-F1
#
_entry.id   AF-A0A2P8DST0-F1
#
_cell.length_a   1.000
_cell.length_b   1.000
_cell.length_c   1.000
_cell.angle_alpha   90.00
_cell.angle_beta   90.00
_cell.angle_gamma   90.00
#
_symmetry.space_group_name_H-M   'P 1'
#
loop_
_entity.id
_entity.type
_entity.pdbx_description
1 polymer ?
#
loop_
_entity_poly.entity_id
_entity_poly.type
_entity_poly.pdbx_seq_one_letter_code
_entity_poly.pdbx_strand_id
1 'polypeptide(L)'
;MIGAGRISSVIGMTNLLHRIGTDTRYLILGLPLALASFPLLVAGVAAGTGLMVVFVGFLVLSATLVMARGFASVERSMLPEITGRPVTRPRSGPVPAGAGWVRTFLHPLTHGQNWLDLMHGVVKLPLAIAGFVVAVTWWSGAIAGLAYPAYGWILRGIGDNGGLVELIGLGEGPLVDIGFHVAIGALFAATLPFVLRAAALLNAGLGQAMLAGSEDDAPHPGHLAYPGGHPGHPTDPGYGYGYRPAQTPPAQMAGHAW
;
A
#
# COMPACT_ATOMS: atom_id res chain seq x y z
N MET A 1 2.28 5.44 -42.41
CA MET A 1 2.71 4.65 -41.22
C MET A 1 3.31 5.51 -40.10
N ILE A 2 2.77 6.71 -39.81
CA ILE A 2 3.36 7.66 -38.83
C ILE A 2 2.60 7.67 -37.46
N GLY A 3 1.48 6.93 -37.34
CA GLY A 3 0.61 6.99 -36.15
C GLY A 3 0.97 6.07 -34.98
N ALA A 4 1.60 4.91 -35.21
CA ALA A 4 1.75 3.88 -34.18
C ALA A 4 2.79 4.22 -33.09
N GLY A 5 3.89 4.91 -33.46
CA GLY A 5 4.95 5.28 -32.52
C GLY A 5 4.56 6.37 -31.53
N ARG A 6 3.77 7.36 -31.96
CA ARG A 6 3.32 8.47 -31.10
C ARG A 6 2.30 8.00 -30.04
N ILE A 7 1.41 7.08 -30.41
CA ILE A 7 0.38 6.55 -29.50
C ILE A 7 1.03 5.70 -28.39
N SER A 8 2.02 4.88 -28.74
CA SER A 8 2.77 4.06 -27.78
C SER A 8 3.55 4.90 -26.76
N SER A 9 4.14 6.02 -27.21
CA SER A 9 4.86 6.96 -26.34
C SER A 9 3.94 7.69 -25.36
N VAL A 10 2.75 8.10 -25.79
CA VAL A 10 1.79 8.81 -24.93
C VAL A 10 1.24 7.88 -23.85
N ILE A 11 0.87 6.65 -24.21
CA ILE A 11 0.37 5.63 -23.28
C ILE A 11 1.45 5.23 -22.26
N GLY A 12 2.71 5.15 -22.69
CA GLY A 12 3.85 4.90 -21.81
C GLY A 12 4.04 6.02 -20.78
N MET A 13 3.92 7.28 -21.20
CA MET A 13 4.07 8.46 -20.34
C MET A 13 2.97 8.53 -19.27
N THR A 14 1.71 8.32 -19.66
CA THR A 14 0.58 8.37 -18.72
C THR A 14 0.67 7.28 -17.66
N ASN A 15 1.10 6.08 -18.04
CA ASN A 15 1.32 4.97 -17.10
C ASN A 15 2.46 5.27 -16.13
N LEU A 16 3.54 5.90 -16.59
CA LEU A 16 4.68 6.27 -15.75
C LEU A 16 4.31 7.36 -14.73
N LEU A 17 3.59 8.40 -15.17
CA LEU A 17 3.12 9.47 -14.28
C LEU A 17 2.15 8.95 -13.22
N HIS A 18 1.20 8.10 -13.63
CA HIS A 18 0.28 7.47 -12.70
C HIS A 18 1.03 6.65 -11.66
N ARG A 19 2.02 5.86 -12.09
CA ARG A 19 2.84 5.03 -11.20
C ARG A 19 3.67 5.85 -10.21
N ILE A 20 4.35 6.90 -10.67
CA ILE A 20 5.09 7.82 -9.80
C ILE A 20 4.14 8.45 -8.77
N GLY A 21 2.95 8.86 -9.21
CA GLY A 21 1.91 9.42 -8.33
C GLY A 21 1.47 8.43 -7.25
N THR A 22 1.18 7.19 -7.63
CA THR A 22 0.79 6.12 -6.70
C THR A 22 1.91 5.78 -5.71
N ASP A 23 3.14 5.56 -6.20
CA ASP A 23 4.28 5.21 -5.34
C ASP A 23 4.63 6.37 -4.39
N THR A 24 4.60 7.62 -4.87
CA THR A 24 4.82 8.81 -4.04
C THR A 24 3.73 8.95 -2.96
N ARG A 25 2.46 8.84 -3.36
CA ARG A 25 1.32 8.92 -2.43
C ARG A 25 1.45 7.87 -1.34
N TYR A 26 1.79 6.64 -1.70
CA TYR A 26 1.96 5.56 -0.74
C TYR A 26 3.07 5.84 0.28
N LEU A 27 4.24 6.28 -0.18
CA LEU A 27 5.38 6.57 0.71
C LEU A 27 5.12 7.79 1.60
N ILE A 28 4.47 8.83 1.07
CA ILE A 28 4.15 10.05 1.83
C ILE A 28 3.04 9.78 2.85
N LEU A 29 1.95 9.10 2.46
CA LEU A 29 0.83 8.80 3.37
C LEU A 29 1.14 7.66 4.34
N GLY A 30 2.13 6.83 4.05
CA GLY A 30 2.58 5.77 4.96
C GLY A 30 3.09 6.31 6.29
N LEU A 31 3.81 7.45 6.30
CA LEU A 31 4.35 8.06 7.51
C LEU A 31 3.26 8.52 8.50
N PRO A 32 2.29 9.38 8.15
CA PRO A 32 1.26 9.82 9.08
C PRO A 32 0.41 8.64 9.59
N LEU A 33 0.17 7.63 8.74
CA LEU A 33 -0.55 6.42 9.16
C LEU A 33 0.25 5.62 10.20
N ALA A 34 1.56 5.46 9.99
CA ALA A 34 2.43 4.77 10.94
C ALA A 34 2.62 5.56 12.24
N LEU A 35 2.71 6.89 12.15
CA LEU A 35 2.82 7.78 13.30
C LEU A 35 1.55 7.79 14.16
N ALA A 36 0.37 7.61 13.55
CA ALA A 36 -0.88 7.44 14.28
C ALA A 36 -0.99 6.05 14.92
N SER A 37 -0.68 4.99 14.18
CA SER A 37 -0.85 3.61 14.65
C SER A 37 0.13 3.21 15.74
N PHE A 38 1.42 3.52 15.59
CA PHE A 38 2.46 3.11 16.54
C PHE A 38 2.16 3.47 18.01
N PRO A 39 1.96 4.75 18.39
CA PRO A 39 1.73 5.11 19.79
C PRO A 39 0.43 4.53 20.32
N LEU A 40 -0.63 4.48 19.49
CA LEU A 40 -1.93 3.93 19.89
C LEU A 40 -1.84 2.42 20.18
N LEU A 41 -1.11 1.67 19.34
CA LEU A 41 -0.93 0.23 19.51
C LEU A 41 -0.01 -0.08 20.70
N VAL A 42 1.11 0.64 20.83
CA VAL A 42 2.04 0.45 21.95
C VAL A 42 1.36 0.79 23.29
N ALA A 43 0.66 1.93 23.36
CA ALA A 43 -0.09 2.33 24.56
C ALA A 43 -1.22 1.34 24.87
N GLY A 44 -1.96 0.89 23.85
CA GLY A 44 -3.04 -0.09 24.01
C GLY A 44 -2.55 -1.43 24.55
N VAL A 45 -1.41 -1.93 24.04
CA VAL A 45 -0.77 -3.14 24.55
C VAL A 45 -0.31 -2.94 25.99
N ALA A 46 0.42 -1.86 26.29
CA ALA A 46 0.93 -1.58 27.63
C ALA A 46 -0.21 -1.45 28.66
N ALA A 47 -1.26 -0.70 28.32
CA ALA A 47 -2.45 -0.54 29.15
C ALA A 47 -3.20 -1.87 29.32
N GLY A 48 -3.38 -2.64 28.24
CA GLY A 48 -4.02 -3.95 28.27
C GLY A 48 -3.28 -4.94 29.17
N THR A 49 -1.95 -5.01 29.08
CA THR A 49 -1.13 -5.87 29.94
C THR A 49 -1.13 -5.40 31.39
N GLY A 50 -1.10 -4.09 31.64
CA GLY A 50 -1.12 -3.53 33.00
C GLY A 50 -2.47 -3.73 33.70
N LEU A 51 -3.57 -3.65 32.96
CA LEU A 51 -4.93 -3.84 33.48
C LEU A 51 -5.38 -5.31 33.53
N MET A 52 -4.50 -6.26 33.20
CA MET A 52 -4.85 -7.68 33.19
C MET A 52 -5.22 -8.19 34.59
N VAL A 53 -4.66 -7.58 35.63
CA VAL A 53 -4.92 -7.90 37.05
C VAL A 53 -6.41 -7.76 37.41
N VAL A 54 -7.11 -6.81 36.77
CA VAL A 54 -8.54 -6.53 37.03
C VAL A 54 -9.46 -7.11 35.95
N PHE A 55 -8.97 -8.02 35.11
CA PHE A 55 -9.64 -8.58 33.92
C PHE A 55 -10.02 -7.56 32.82
N VAL A 56 -10.11 -6.26 33.13
CA VAL A 56 -10.32 -5.17 32.15
C VAL A 56 -9.24 -5.15 31.07
N GLY A 57 -8.02 -5.61 31.39
CA GLY A 57 -6.92 -5.72 30.43
C GLY A 57 -7.26 -6.54 29.17
N PHE A 58 -8.03 -7.63 29.31
CA PHE A 58 -8.47 -8.42 28.17
C PHE A 58 -9.35 -7.62 27.21
N LEU A 59 -10.21 -6.73 27.73
CA LEU A 59 -11.06 -5.86 26.92
C LEU A 59 -10.22 -4.82 26.17
N VAL A 60 -9.29 -4.17 26.85
CA VAL A 60 -8.39 -3.16 26.26
C VAL A 60 -7.50 -3.78 25.19
N LEU A 61 -6.95 -4.96 25.44
CA LEU A 61 -6.11 -5.67 24.47
C LEU A 61 -6.91 -6.13 23.25
N SER A 62 -8.14 -6.62 23.46
CA SER A 62 -9.04 -7.00 22.36
C SER A 62 -9.38 -5.81 21.48
N ALA A 63 -9.68 -4.65 22.07
CA ALA A 63 -9.93 -3.40 21.33
C ALA A 63 -8.68 -2.96 20.54
N THR A 64 -7.49 -3.10 21.14
CA THR A 64 -6.22 -2.76 20.49
C THR A 64 -5.95 -3.67 19.28
N LEU A 65 -6.23 -4.97 19.38
CA LEU A 65 -6.12 -5.90 18.24
C LEU A 65 -7.12 -5.59 17.12
N VAL A 66 -8.35 -5.15 17.45
CA VAL A 66 -9.31 -4.70 16.44
C VAL A 66 -8.81 -3.43 15.75
N MET A 67 -8.25 -2.49 16.51
CA MET A 67 -7.67 -1.27 15.96
C MET A 67 -6.46 -1.56 15.06
N ALA A 68 -5.59 -2.50 15.45
CA ALA A 68 -4.47 -2.98 14.63
C ALA A 68 -4.94 -3.51 13.27
N ARG A 69 -6.01 -4.33 13.27
CA ARG A 69 -6.64 -4.80 12.03
C ARG A 69 -7.18 -3.66 11.18
N GLY A 70 -7.73 -2.62 11.81
CA GLY A 70 -8.17 -1.39 11.14
C GLY A 70 -7.04 -0.76 10.34
N PHE A 71 -5.91 -0.49 11.00
CA PHE A 71 -4.72 0.07 10.34
C PHE A 71 -4.16 -0.84 9.24
N ALA A 72 -4.05 -2.14 9.51
CA ALA A 72 -3.63 -3.10 8.50
C ALA A 72 -4.59 -3.17 7.30
N SER A 73 -5.89 -2.94 7.49
CA SER A 73 -6.87 -2.90 6.40
C SER A 73 -6.73 -1.66 5.51
N VAL A 74 -6.36 -0.52 6.09
CA VAL A 74 -6.06 0.72 5.36
C VAL A 74 -4.81 0.55 4.52
N GLU A 75 -3.75 -0.05 5.07
CA GLU A 75 -2.54 -0.36 4.31
C GLU A 75 -2.85 -1.32 3.13
N ARG A 76 -3.59 -2.40 3.41
CA ARG A 76 -3.98 -3.41 2.40
C ARG A 76 -4.81 -2.82 1.26
N SER A 77 -5.57 -1.74 1.46
CA SER A 77 -6.35 -1.13 0.38
C SER A 77 -5.48 -0.36 -0.62
N MET A 78 -4.26 0.04 -0.23
CA MET A 78 -3.30 0.73 -1.09
C MET A 78 -2.42 -0.26 -1.89
N LEU A 79 -2.22 -1.47 -1.38
CA LEU A 79 -1.34 -2.49 -1.98
C LEU A 79 -1.71 -2.95 -3.41
N PRO A 80 -3.00 -3.05 -3.82
CA PRO A 80 -3.35 -3.50 -5.18
C PRO A 80 -2.84 -2.54 -6.26
N GLU A 81 -2.88 -1.24 -6.00
CA GLU A 81 -2.39 -0.20 -6.92
C GLU A 81 -0.87 -0.32 -7.13
N ILE A 82 -0.14 -0.79 -6.11
CA ILE A 82 1.32 -0.94 -6.14
C ILE A 82 1.71 -2.29 -6.72
N THR A 83 1.17 -3.39 -6.19
CA THR A 83 1.62 -4.75 -6.50
C THR A 83 1.01 -5.29 -7.80
N GLY A 84 -0.09 -4.68 -8.27
CA GLY A 84 -0.83 -5.16 -9.45
C GLY A 84 -1.50 -6.51 -9.23
N ARG A 85 -1.56 -6.98 -7.97
CA ARG A 85 -2.20 -8.22 -7.56
C ARG A 85 -3.36 -7.90 -6.62
N PRO A 86 -4.52 -8.55 -6.78
CA PRO A 86 -5.58 -8.43 -5.79
C PRO A 86 -5.06 -8.99 -4.46
N VAL A 87 -5.05 -8.16 -3.42
CA VAL A 87 -4.74 -8.64 -2.06
C VAL A 87 -5.96 -9.39 -1.55
N THR A 88 -5.82 -10.71 -1.39
CA THR A 88 -6.85 -11.54 -0.76
C THR A 88 -7.03 -11.04 0.67
N ARG A 89 -8.23 -10.53 0.98
CA ARG A 89 -8.56 -10.14 2.35
C ARG A 89 -8.62 -11.43 3.17
N PRO A 90 -7.88 -11.57 4.29
CA PRO A 90 -7.99 -12.74 5.13
C PRO A 90 -9.46 -12.92 5.51
N ARG A 91 -10.06 -14.03 5.07
CA ARG A 91 -11.39 -14.43 5.52
C ARG A 91 -11.26 -14.82 6.99
N SER A 92 -11.34 -13.85 7.88
CA SER A 92 -11.72 -14.16 9.26
C SER A 92 -13.09 -14.82 9.16
N GLY A 93 -13.15 -16.13 9.44
CA GLY A 93 -14.41 -16.85 9.47
C GLY A 93 -15.43 -16.12 10.34
N PRO A 94 -16.72 -16.09 9.96
CA PRO A 94 -17.74 -15.44 10.78
C PRO A 94 -17.67 -16.00 12.21
N VAL A 95 -17.78 -15.12 13.21
CA VAL A 95 -18.02 -15.55 14.60
C VAL A 95 -19.23 -16.51 14.55
N PRO A 96 -19.13 -17.74 15.10
CA PRO A 96 -20.23 -18.70 14.96
C PRO A 96 -21.53 -18.10 15.50
N ALA A 97 -22.61 -18.17 14.72
CA ALA A 97 -23.91 -17.65 15.11
C ALA A 97 -24.31 -18.24 16.47
N GLY A 98 -24.61 -17.37 17.45
CA GLY A 98 -24.90 -17.77 18.84
C GLY A 98 -23.72 -17.71 19.82
N ALA A 99 -22.56 -17.16 19.44
CA ALA A 99 -21.49 -16.88 20.39
C ALA A 99 -21.92 -15.83 21.44
N GLY A 100 -21.81 -16.16 22.73
CA GLY A 100 -22.04 -15.20 23.81
C GLY A 100 -21.09 -14.00 23.74
N TRP A 101 -21.50 -12.86 24.30
CA TRP A 101 -20.79 -11.56 24.22
C TRP A 101 -19.30 -11.69 24.54
N VAL A 102 -18.96 -12.46 25.58
CA VAL A 102 -17.57 -12.74 25.99
C VAL A 102 -16.76 -13.46 24.91
N ARG A 103 -17.32 -14.45 24.22
CA ARG A 103 -16.62 -15.21 23.18
C ARG A 103 -16.36 -14.35 21.93
N THR A 104 -17.31 -13.48 21.59
CA THR A 104 -17.15 -12.51 20.50
C THR A 104 -16.05 -11.49 20.83
N PHE A 105 -15.99 -11.02 22.08
CA PHE A 105 -14.98 -10.04 22.52
C PHE A 105 -13.58 -10.61 22.64
N LEU A 106 -13.42 -11.88 23.06
CA LEU A 106 -12.11 -12.53 23.19
C LEU A 106 -11.61 -13.14 21.87
N HIS A 107 -12.47 -13.24 20.86
CA HIS A 107 -12.11 -13.76 19.54
C HIS A 107 -10.85 -13.13 18.92
N PRO A 108 -10.59 -11.80 19.06
CA PRO A 108 -9.35 -11.21 18.56
C PRO A 108 -8.09 -11.80 19.20
N LEU A 109 -8.14 -12.15 20.47
CA LEU A 109 -6.96 -12.64 21.20
C LEU A 109 -6.56 -14.05 20.76
N THR A 110 -7.52 -14.85 20.30
CA THR A 110 -7.30 -16.26 19.94
C THR A 110 -6.80 -16.45 18.50
N HIS A 111 -6.83 -15.40 17.67
CA HIS A 111 -6.47 -15.49 16.26
C HIS A 111 -5.08 -14.91 16.01
N GLY A 112 -4.15 -15.76 15.55
CA GLY A 112 -2.76 -15.38 15.25
C GLY A 112 -2.63 -14.20 14.28
N GLN A 113 -3.54 -14.08 13.31
CA GLN A 113 -3.54 -12.98 12.35
C GLN A 113 -3.61 -11.59 13.01
N ASN A 114 -4.28 -11.46 14.15
CA ASN A 114 -4.45 -10.14 14.77
C ASN A 114 -3.19 -9.68 15.49
N TRP A 115 -2.43 -10.65 15.99
CA TRP A 115 -1.10 -10.42 16.54
C TRP A 115 -0.11 -10.05 15.44
N LEU A 116 -0.21 -10.66 14.25
CA LEU A 116 0.54 -10.24 13.07
C LEU A 116 0.17 -8.83 12.63
N ASP A 117 -1.12 -8.48 12.61
CA ASP A 117 -1.59 -7.11 12.28
C ASP A 117 -1.08 -6.08 13.31
N LEU A 118 -1.01 -6.46 14.59
CA LEU A 118 -0.42 -5.64 15.66
C LEU A 118 1.09 -5.44 15.45
N MET A 119 1.84 -6.51 15.22
CA MET A 119 3.28 -6.44 14.94
C MET A 119 3.57 -5.63 13.69
N HIS A 120 2.75 -5.80 12.64
CA HIS A 120 2.83 -4.99 11.43
C HIS A 120 2.67 -3.50 11.75
N GLY A 121 1.67 -3.11 12.54
CA GLY A 121 1.46 -1.71 12.94
C GLY A 121 2.66 -1.11 13.70
N VAL A 122 3.37 -1.91 14.49
CA VAL A 122 4.59 -1.47 15.20
C VAL A 122 5.78 -1.33 14.25
N VAL A 123 6.01 -2.34 13.40
CA VAL A 123 7.14 -2.38 12.46
C VAL A 123 6.94 -1.41 11.29
N LYS A 124 5.71 -0.99 11.00
CA LYS A 124 5.40 -0.07 9.90
C LYS A 124 6.06 1.29 10.06
N LEU A 125 6.29 1.77 11.28
CA LEU A 125 6.90 3.08 11.56
C LEU A 125 8.30 3.26 10.94
N PRO A 126 9.31 2.43 11.26
CA PRO A 126 10.64 2.58 10.66
C PRO A 126 10.61 2.44 9.13
N LEU A 127 9.78 1.54 8.60
CA LEU A 127 9.59 1.34 7.17
C LEU A 127 9.02 2.58 6.47
N ALA A 128 7.98 3.18 7.07
CA ALA A 128 7.34 4.38 6.57
C ALA A 128 8.27 5.60 6.64
N ILE A 129 9.09 5.72 7.70
CA ILE A 129 10.12 6.76 7.80
C ILE A 129 11.13 6.60 6.66
N ALA A 130 11.68 5.40 6.45
CA ALA A 130 12.65 5.16 5.38
C ALA A 130 12.05 5.48 4.00
N GLY A 131 10.82 5.03 3.75
CA GLY A 131 10.09 5.32 2.51
C GLY A 131 9.85 6.81 2.29
N PHE A 132 9.42 7.52 3.33
CA PHE A 132 9.20 8.96 3.31
C PHE A 132 10.49 9.74 3.03
N VAL A 133 11.58 9.41 3.73
CA VAL A 133 12.89 10.05 3.54
C VAL A 133 13.34 9.87 2.09
N VAL A 134 13.30 8.64 1.57
CA VAL A 134 13.64 8.37 0.17
C VAL A 134 12.80 9.21 -0.79
N ALA A 135 11.48 9.26 -0.58
CA ALA A 135 10.58 10.03 -1.43
C ALA A 135 10.90 11.52 -1.41
N VAL A 136 11.04 12.11 -0.23
CA VAL A 136 11.32 13.53 -0.06
C VAL A 136 12.70 13.87 -0.63
N THR A 137 13.74 13.09 -0.33
CA THR A 137 15.09 13.35 -0.84
C THR A 137 15.12 13.33 -2.37
N TRP A 138 14.45 12.37 -3.02
CA TRP A 138 14.45 12.31 -4.49
C TRP A 138 13.68 13.46 -5.13
N TRP A 139 12.51 13.80 -4.58
CA TRP A 139 11.73 14.94 -5.05
C TRP A 139 12.46 16.26 -4.82
N SER A 140 13.06 16.46 -3.65
CA SER A 140 13.85 17.66 -3.35
C SER A 140 15.06 17.78 -4.27
N GLY A 141 15.82 16.70 -4.51
CA GLY A 141 16.96 16.72 -5.42
C GLY A 141 16.57 17.04 -6.87
N ALA A 142 15.48 16.42 -7.36
CA ALA A 142 14.96 16.68 -8.69
C ALA A 142 14.49 18.14 -8.84
N ILE A 143 13.67 18.63 -7.91
CA ILE A 143 13.12 19.99 -7.96
C ILE A 143 14.23 21.02 -7.79
N ALA A 144 15.10 20.88 -6.79
CA ALA A 144 16.17 21.84 -6.54
C ALA A 144 17.14 21.92 -7.72
N GLY A 145 17.60 20.78 -8.24
CA GLY A 145 18.53 20.78 -9.37
C GLY A 145 17.92 21.33 -10.66
N LEU A 146 16.68 20.93 -10.99
CA LEU A 146 16.02 21.41 -12.21
C LEU A 146 15.55 22.86 -12.12
N ALA A 147 15.18 23.33 -10.94
CA ALA A 147 14.78 24.73 -10.71
C ALA A 147 15.98 25.67 -10.54
N TYR A 148 17.21 25.15 -10.45
CA TYR A 148 18.41 25.94 -10.24
C TYR A 148 18.59 27.11 -11.23
N PRO A 149 18.33 26.99 -12.55
CA PRO A 149 18.40 28.14 -13.46
C PRO A 149 17.50 29.31 -13.05
N ALA A 150 16.37 29.03 -12.38
CA ALA A 150 15.38 30.03 -12.00
C ALA A 150 15.73 30.77 -10.71
N TYR A 151 16.48 30.16 -9.79
CA TYR A 151 16.79 30.76 -8.48
C TYR A 151 18.30 30.90 -8.19
N GLY A 152 19.17 30.25 -8.96
CA GLY A 152 20.62 30.23 -8.74
C GLY A 152 21.28 31.60 -8.87
N TRP A 153 20.71 32.49 -9.70
CA TRP A 153 21.15 33.89 -9.81
C TRP A 153 20.93 34.68 -8.51
N ILE A 154 19.88 34.35 -7.74
CA ILE A 154 19.61 34.97 -6.43
C ILE A 154 20.69 34.54 -5.44
N LEU A 155 21.05 33.24 -5.40
CA LEU A 155 22.08 32.75 -4.47
C LEU A 155 23.44 33.39 -4.72
N ARG A 156 23.80 33.60 -5.99
CA ARG A 156 25.04 34.29 -6.38
C ARG A 156 25.04 35.77 -5.97
N GLY A 157 23.88 36.39 -5.83
CA GLY A 157 23.75 37.79 -5.42
C GLY A 157 23.85 38.03 -3.90
N ILE A 158 23.73 36.97 -3.06
CA ILE A 158 23.61 37.10 -1.60
C ILE A 158 24.99 37.09 -0.89
N GLY A 159 26.09 36.77 -1.57
CA GLY A 159 27.44 36.88 -1.01
C GLY A 159 28.52 36.28 -1.90
N ASP A 160 29.79 36.39 -1.46
CA ASP A 160 30.98 35.77 -2.07
C ASP A 160 31.02 34.26 -1.83
N ASN A 161 29.92 33.59 -2.19
CA ASN A 161 29.77 32.16 -2.08
C ASN A 161 30.32 31.54 -3.36
N GLY A 162 31.62 31.22 -3.37
CA GLY A 162 32.16 30.31 -4.36
C GLY A 162 31.31 29.04 -4.35
N GLY A 163 30.63 28.76 -5.47
CA GLY A 163 29.61 27.73 -5.54
C GLY A 163 30.19 26.34 -5.26
N LEU A 164 29.34 25.34 -4.99
CA LEU A 164 29.78 23.94 -4.83
C LEU A 164 30.72 23.48 -5.94
N VAL A 165 30.50 23.96 -7.18
CA VAL A 165 31.29 23.70 -8.38
C VAL A 165 32.71 24.28 -8.33
N GLU A 166 32.85 25.46 -7.74
CA GLU A 166 34.14 26.11 -7.52
C GLU A 166 34.92 25.39 -6.41
N LEU A 167 34.22 24.97 -5.35
CA LEU A 167 34.79 24.22 -4.23
C LEU A 167 35.34 22.84 -4.64
N ILE A 168 34.74 22.21 -5.65
CA ILE A 168 35.19 20.94 -6.22
C ILE A 168 36.13 21.12 -7.44
N GLY A 169 36.53 22.35 -7.76
CA GLY A 169 37.52 22.66 -8.79
C GLY A 169 37.07 22.38 -10.23
N LEU A 170 35.77 22.29 -10.49
CA LEU A 170 35.21 21.99 -11.82
C LEU A 170 35.16 23.19 -12.77
N GLY A 171 35.63 24.35 -12.32
CA GLY A 171 35.77 25.57 -13.10
C GLY A 171 34.85 26.70 -12.61
N GLU A 172 35.15 27.89 -13.10
CA GLU A 172 34.44 29.12 -12.77
C GLU A 172 33.44 29.47 -13.88
N GLY A 173 32.23 29.87 -13.49
CA GLY A 173 31.27 30.45 -14.43
C GLY A 173 29.81 30.07 -14.18
N PRO A 174 28.84 30.95 -14.55
CA PRO A 174 27.41 30.69 -14.36
C PRO A 174 26.90 29.46 -15.12
N LEU A 175 27.42 29.22 -16.34
CA LEU A 175 26.96 28.11 -17.18
C LEU A 175 27.39 26.75 -16.64
N VAL A 176 28.61 26.64 -16.11
CA VAL A 176 29.13 25.38 -15.53
C VAL A 176 28.33 25.02 -14.30
N ASP A 177 28.03 26.01 -13.46
CA ASP A 177 27.26 25.83 -12.22
C ASP A 177 25.80 25.46 -12.48
N ILE A 178 25.15 26.14 -13.42
CA ILE A 178 23.80 25.80 -13.88
C ILE A 178 23.79 24.39 -14.48
N GLY A 179 24.74 24.07 -15.36
CA GLY A 179 24.84 22.77 -16.00
C GLY A 179 25.01 21.64 -14.99
N PHE A 180 25.85 21.85 -13.96
CA PHE A 180 26.09 20.88 -12.90
C PHE A 180 24.83 20.60 -12.06
N HIS A 181 24.15 21.65 -11.57
CA HIS A 181 22.94 21.49 -10.77
C HIS A 181 21.79 20.88 -11.57
N VAL A 182 21.62 21.29 -12.83
CA VAL A 182 20.62 20.70 -13.73
C VAL A 182 20.95 19.23 -14.01
N ALA A 183 22.21 18.87 -14.21
CA ALA A 183 22.62 17.49 -14.41
C ALA A 183 22.31 16.62 -13.18
N ILE A 184 22.57 17.12 -11.97
CA ILE A 184 22.19 16.45 -10.72
C ILE A 184 20.67 16.31 -10.63
N GLY A 185 19.92 17.39 -10.84
CA GLY A 185 18.45 17.36 -10.81
C GLY A 185 17.87 16.38 -11.82
N ALA A 186 18.44 16.34 -13.03
CA ALA A 186 18.08 15.39 -14.08
C ALA A 186 18.39 13.94 -13.69
N LEU A 187 19.53 13.68 -13.03
CA LEU A 187 19.87 12.36 -12.49
C LEU A 187 18.86 11.91 -11.43
N PHE A 188 18.50 12.79 -10.50
CA PHE A 188 17.45 12.52 -9.51
C PHE A 188 16.11 12.25 -10.18
N ALA A 189 15.67 13.09 -11.12
CA ALA A 189 14.41 12.93 -11.84
C ALA A 189 14.38 11.62 -12.67
N ALA A 190 15.48 11.25 -13.31
CA ALA A 190 15.58 10.04 -14.12
C ALA A 190 15.55 8.77 -13.26
N THR A 191 16.16 8.79 -12.06
CA THR A 191 16.19 7.65 -11.14
C THR A 191 14.96 7.55 -10.24
N LEU A 192 14.23 8.66 -10.05
CA LEU A 192 13.02 8.77 -9.23
C LEU A 192 11.99 7.64 -9.44
N PRO A 193 11.52 7.32 -10.67
CA PRO A 193 10.54 6.25 -10.85
C PRO A 193 11.03 4.87 -10.40
N PHE A 194 12.33 4.59 -10.49
CA PHE A 194 12.90 3.32 -10.08
C PHE A 194 13.06 3.24 -8.56
N VAL A 195 13.54 4.32 -7.95
CA VAL A 195 13.81 4.40 -6.51
C VAL A 195 12.52 4.41 -5.70
N LEU A 196 11.53 5.24 -6.09
CA LEU A 196 10.22 5.24 -5.44
C LEU A 196 9.55 3.87 -5.56
N ARG A 197 9.68 3.23 -6.73
CA ARG A 197 9.12 1.91 -6.94
C ARG A 197 9.78 0.86 -6.05
N ALA A 198 11.11 0.84 -5.97
CA ALA A 198 11.84 -0.08 -5.12
C ALA A 198 11.45 0.12 -3.65
N ALA A 199 11.39 1.36 -3.18
CA ALA A 199 10.97 1.69 -1.82
C ALA A 199 9.52 1.26 -1.54
N ALA A 200 8.60 1.50 -2.48
CA ALA A 200 7.20 1.08 -2.37
C ALA A 200 7.06 -0.45 -2.33
N LEU A 201 7.79 -1.17 -3.20
CA LEU A 201 7.78 -2.63 -3.23
C LEU A 201 8.43 -3.26 -1.97
N LEU A 202 9.49 -2.66 -1.43
CA LEU A 202 10.09 -3.14 -0.18
C LEU A 202 9.14 -2.97 1.00
N ASN A 203 8.48 -1.80 1.10
CA ASN A 203 7.45 -1.53 2.10
C ASN A 203 6.25 -2.49 1.96
N ALA A 204 5.75 -2.67 0.73
CA ALA A 204 4.63 -3.55 0.43
C ALA A 204 4.97 -5.03 0.65
N GLY A 205 6.16 -5.46 0.25
CA GLY A 205 6.63 -6.83 0.33
C GLY A 205 6.85 -7.29 1.78
N LEU A 206 7.44 -6.44 2.63
CA LEU A 206 7.57 -6.74 4.07
C LEU A 206 6.20 -6.80 4.74
N GLY A 207 5.27 -5.92 4.36
CA GLY A 207 3.88 -5.99 4.79
C GLY A 207 3.22 -7.32 4.38
N GLN A 208 3.35 -7.73 3.13
CA GLN A 208 2.79 -9.00 2.66
C GLN A 208 3.46 -10.22 3.28
N ALA A 209 4.78 -10.24 3.49
CA ALA A 209 5.46 -11.36 4.12
C ALA A 209 4.97 -11.61 5.55
N MET A 210 4.72 -10.54 6.31
CA MET A 210 4.13 -10.64 7.65
C MET A 210 2.66 -11.08 7.64
N LEU A 211 1.96 -10.88 6.52
CA LEU A 211 0.52 -11.11 6.40
C LEU A 211 0.15 -12.44 5.70
N ALA A 212 1.03 -12.95 4.84
CA ALA A 212 0.82 -14.19 4.07
C ALA A 212 1.30 -15.44 4.81
N GLY A 213 2.22 -15.32 5.77
CA GLY A 213 2.74 -16.46 6.54
C GLY A 213 1.72 -17.21 7.39
N SER A 214 0.47 -16.74 7.49
CA SER A 214 -0.64 -17.42 8.18
C SER A 214 -1.58 -18.20 7.26
N GLU A 215 -1.48 -18.03 5.93
CA GLU A 215 -2.31 -18.77 4.96
C GLU A 215 -1.76 -20.18 4.69
N ASP A 216 -0.44 -20.41 4.85
CA ASP A 216 0.20 -21.71 4.64
C ASP A 216 -0.11 -22.75 5.73
N ASP A 217 -0.65 -22.32 6.87
CA ASP A 217 -1.00 -23.20 8.01
C ASP A 217 -2.48 -23.62 8.01
N ALA A 218 -3.27 -23.13 7.04
CA ALA A 218 -4.61 -23.63 6.81
C ALA A 218 -4.51 -24.97 6.06
N PRO A 219 -4.96 -26.11 6.62
CA PRO A 219 -4.95 -27.38 5.92
C PRO A 219 -5.66 -27.19 4.58
N HIS A 220 -4.94 -27.38 3.47
CA HIS A 220 -5.57 -27.48 2.17
C HIS A 220 -6.69 -28.51 2.29
N PRO A 221 -7.96 -28.16 2.04
CA PRO A 221 -9.02 -29.16 1.90
C PRO A 221 -8.90 -29.83 0.53
N GLY A 222 -7.71 -30.35 0.22
CA GLY A 222 -7.56 -31.48 -0.68
C GLY A 222 -7.44 -32.71 0.20
N HIS A 223 -7.82 -33.88 -0.30
CA HIS A 223 -7.57 -35.18 0.36
C HIS A 223 -8.30 -35.50 1.68
N LEU A 224 -9.40 -34.83 2.04
CA LEU A 224 -10.47 -35.56 2.74
C LEU A 224 -11.18 -36.45 1.72
N ALA A 225 -10.66 -37.67 1.59
CA ALA A 225 -11.36 -38.78 0.98
C ALA A 225 -12.78 -38.84 1.57
N TYR A 226 -13.80 -38.66 0.73
CA TYR A 226 -15.18 -39.04 1.09
C TYR A 226 -15.20 -40.57 1.26
N PRO A 227 -15.35 -41.11 2.48
CA PRO A 227 -15.54 -42.54 2.67
C PRO A 227 -17.05 -42.78 2.61
N GLY A 228 -17.57 -43.06 1.42
CA GLY A 228 -18.98 -43.37 1.26
C GLY A 228 -19.46 -43.11 -0.16
N GLY A 229 -19.36 -44.14 -1.00
CA GLY A 229 -19.95 -44.12 -2.33
C GLY A 229 -21.47 -43.95 -2.27
N HIS A 230 -21.98 -43.05 -3.09
CA HIS A 230 -23.36 -43.12 -3.56
C HIS A 230 -23.36 -43.22 -5.09
N PRO A 231 -23.92 -44.30 -5.66
CA PRO A 231 -23.93 -44.48 -7.09
C PRO A 231 -25.08 -43.67 -7.72
N GLY A 232 -24.75 -42.92 -8.77
CA GLY A 232 -25.71 -42.53 -9.81
C GLY A 232 -26.37 -41.16 -9.65
N HIS A 233 -25.83 -40.16 -10.35
CA HIS A 233 -26.67 -39.27 -11.16
C HIS A 233 -25.85 -38.74 -12.35
N PRO A 234 -26.27 -38.94 -13.61
CA PRO A 234 -25.61 -38.34 -14.76
C PRO A 234 -26.12 -36.91 -15.03
N THR A 235 -25.25 -36.14 -15.69
CA THR A 235 -25.43 -34.84 -16.36
C THR A 235 -25.56 -33.56 -15.50
N ASP A 236 -24.49 -32.75 -15.47
CA ASP A 236 -24.59 -31.32 -15.82
C ASP A 236 -23.26 -30.78 -16.38
N PRO A 237 -23.20 -30.27 -17.63
CA PRO A 237 -22.03 -29.57 -18.17
C PRO A 237 -22.23 -28.05 -18.10
N GLY A 238 -21.43 -27.33 -17.30
CA GLY A 238 -21.37 -25.87 -17.46
C GLY A 238 -20.86 -25.07 -16.27
N TYR A 239 -19.55 -24.94 -16.12
CA TYR A 239 -18.95 -23.82 -15.37
C TYR A 239 -18.41 -22.79 -16.35
N GLY A 240 -19.32 -21.98 -16.91
CA GLY A 240 -19.00 -20.77 -17.66
C GLY A 240 -19.24 -19.54 -16.79
N TYR A 241 -18.16 -18.88 -16.35
CA TYR A 241 -18.23 -17.57 -15.70
C TYR A 241 -18.60 -16.50 -16.74
N GLY A 242 -19.88 -16.15 -16.83
CA GLY A 242 -20.40 -15.08 -17.67
C GLY A 242 -20.92 -13.90 -16.85
N TYR A 243 -20.26 -12.75 -16.97
CA TYR A 243 -20.74 -11.44 -16.53
C TYR A 243 -22.08 -11.11 -17.23
N ARG A 244 -23.14 -10.81 -16.47
CA ARG A 244 -24.45 -10.40 -17.00
C ARG A 244 -24.65 -8.90 -16.78
N PRO A 245 -24.69 -8.05 -17.82
CA PRO A 245 -25.11 -6.66 -17.64
C PRO A 245 -26.63 -6.58 -17.48
N ALA A 246 -27.08 -5.63 -16.65
CA ALA A 246 -28.48 -5.36 -16.35
C ALA A 246 -29.26 -5.03 -17.64
N GLN A 247 -30.30 -5.82 -17.93
CA GLN A 247 -31.26 -5.54 -18.99
C GLN A 247 -32.41 -4.71 -18.43
N THR A 248 -32.62 -3.54 -19.01
CA THR A 248 -33.80 -2.68 -18.85
C THR A 248 -35.05 -3.42 -19.34
N PRO A 249 -36.18 -3.46 -18.61
CA PRO A 249 -37.38 -4.12 -19.09
C PRO A 249 -38.09 -3.31 -20.18
N PRO A 250 -38.56 -3.92 -21.28
CA PRO A 250 -39.45 -3.27 -22.23
C PRO A 250 -40.90 -3.28 -21.71
N ALA A 251 -41.50 -2.09 -21.58
CA ALA A 251 -42.93 -1.93 -21.42
C ALA A 251 -43.60 -1.94 -22.80
N GLN A 252 -44.32 -3.01 -23.15
CA GLN A 252 -45.30 -2.97 -24.23
C GLN A 252 -46.53 -3.83 -23.93
N MET A 253 -47.67 -3.14 -24.01
CA MET A 253 -48.98 -3.58 -24.50
C MET A 253 -49.86 -4.42 -23.57
N ALA A 254 -50.78 -3.73 -22.89
CA ALA A 254 -52.11 -4.25 -22.57
C ALA A 254 -53.13 -3.40 -23.36
N GLY A 255 -53.55 -3.93 -24.51
CA GLY A 255 -54.76 -3.53 -25.21
C GLY A 255 -55.49 -4.81 -25.58
N HIS A 256 -56.74 -4.95 -25.13
CA HIS A 256 -57.89 -5.60 -25.79
C HIS A 256 -58.97 -5.96 -24.76
N ALA A 257 -60.20 -5.47 -25.02
CA ALA A 257 -61.52 -5.93 -24.56
C ALA A 257 -61.74 -5.97 -23.02
N TRP A 258 -62.63 -5.18 -22.41
CA TRP A 258 -63.99 -4.78 -22.76
C TRP A 258 -64.32 -3.41 -22.17
#